data_AF-A0A355CNV8-F1
#
_entry.id   AF-A0A355CNV8-F1
#
_cell.length_a   1.000
_cell.length_b   1.000
_cell.length_c   1.000
_cell.angle_alpha   90.00
_cell.angle_beta   90.00
_cell.angle_gamma   90.00
#
_symmetry.space_group_name_H-M   'P 1'
#
loop_
_entity.id
_entity.type
_entity.pdbx_description
1 polymer ?
#
loop_
_entity_poly.entity_id
_entity_poly.type
_entity_poly.pdbx_seq_one_letter_code
_entity_poly.pdbx_strand_id
1 'polypeptide(L)'
;MAQNESLSLLVGIIGTVSILTAGLTMAIGSIAPSLGEGKAVAQALSAIAQQPDEANTITRTLFVGLAFIESVAIYCFVISLILLFANPFWNYAIGAFAKVGG
;
A
#
# COMPACT_ATOMS: atom_id res chain seq x y z
N MET A 1 16.34 -15.15 32.17
CA MET A 1 15.11 -14.37 32.39
C MET A 1 15.19 -13.00 31.71
N ALA A 2 16.21 -12.17 31.99
CA ALA A 2 16.40 -10.87 31.31
C ALA A 2 16.46 -10.94 29.76
N GLN A 3 17.12 -11.96 29.20
CA GLN A 3 17.27 -12.16 27.75
C GLN A 3 15.92 -12.34 27.01
N ASN A 4 14.94 -12.99 27.64
CA ASN A 4 13.61 -13.22 27.06
C ASN A 4 12.80 -11.92 26.98
N GLU A 5 12.97 -11.03 27.97
CA GLU A 5 12.31 -9.73 27.99
C GLU A 5 12.89 -8.77 26.95
N SER A 6 14.21 -8.81 26.71
CA SER A 6 14.83 -8.01 25.64
C SER A 6 14.33 -8.43 24.25
N LEU A 7 14.11 -9.73 24.02
CA LEU A 7 13.59 -10.25 22.77
C LEU A 7 12.12 -9.85 22.54
N SER A 8 11.28 -9.97 23.57
CA SER A 8 9.87 -9.59 23.48
C SER A 8 9.70 -8.08 23.21
N LEU A 9 10.55 -7.24 23.80
CA LEU A 9 10.57 -5.81 23.54
C LEU A 9 11.00 -5.48 22.11
N LEU A 10 12.08 -6.09 21.59
CA LEU A 10 12.53 -5.85 20.22
C LEU A 10 11.45 -6.24 19.19
N VAL A 11 10.86 -7.43 19.37
CA VAL A 11 9.76 -7.91 18.52
C VAL A 11 8.54 -6.99 18.61
N GLY A 12 8.20 -6.53 19.82
CA GLY A 12 7.10 -5.60 20.04
C GLY A 12 7.30 -4.25 19.35
N ILE A 13 8.51 -3.69 19.39
CA ILE A 13 8.84 -2.42 18.72
C ILE A 13 8.75 -2.59 17.20
N ILE A 14 9.39 -3.61 16.64
CA ILE A 14 9.36 -3.88 15.19
C ILE A 14 7.93 -4.07 14.72
N GLY A 15 7.14 -4.88 15.44
CA GLY A 15 5.73 -5.11 15.12
C GLY A 15 4.90 -3.82 15.15
N THR A 16 5.04 -3.03 16.22
CA THR A 16 4.29 -1.77 16.39
C THR A 16 4.61 -0.77 15.28
N VAL A 17 5.89 -0.53 15.01
CA VAL A 17 6.32 0.39 13.94
C VAL A 17 5.83 -0.10 12.58
N SER A 18 5.95 -1.40 12.31
CA SER A 18 5.53 -1.98 11.02
C SER A 18 4.03 -1.83 10.79
N ILE A 19 3.20 -2.04 11.81
CA ILE A 19 1.74 -1.87 11.73
C ILE A 19 1.39 -0.41 11.47
N LEU A 20 1.99 0.53 12.22
CA LEU A 20 1.73 1.96 12.05
C LEU A 20 2.17 2.45 10.65
N THR A 21 3.36 2.06 10.20
CA THR A 21 3.86 2.43 8.88
C THR A 21 3.03 1.81 7.76
N ALA A 22 2.60 0.55 7.88
CA ALA A 22 1.72 -0.09 6.89
C ALA A 22 0.37 0.65 6.79
N GLY A 23 -0.27 0.94 7.92
CA GLY A 23 -1.53 1.70 7.95
C GLY A 23 -1.39 3.10 7.34
N LEU A 24 -0.32 3.81 7.68
CA LEU A 24 -0.05 5.15 7.16
C LEU A 24 0.26 5.14 5.65
N THR A 25 1.01 4.15 5.18
CA THR A 25 1.33 3.97 3.76
C THR A 25 0.05 3.80 2.94
N MET A 26 -0.91 3.02 3.43
CA MET A 26 -2.23 2.89 2.78
C MET A 26 -3.07 4.16 2.84
N ALA A 27 -3.10 4.81 4.01
CA ALA A 27 -3.89 6.02 4.21
C ALA A 27 -3.44 7.14 3.26
N ILE A 28 -2.13 7.32 3.08
CA ILE A 28 -1.59 8.35 2.19
C ILE A 28 -1.63 7.88 0.72
N GLY A 29 -1.26 6.62 0.47
CA GLY A 29 -1.13 6.05 -0.88
C GLY A 29 -2.44 5.97 -1.65
N SER A 30 -3.59 5.91 -0.96
CA SER A 30 -4.92 5.84 -1.58
C SER A 30 -5.53 7.21 -1.91
N ILE A 31 -5.02 8.31 -1.34
CA ILE A 31 -5.59 9.65 -1.54
C ILE A 31 -5.37 10.16 -2.97
N ALA A 32 -4.15 10.02 -3.51
CA ALA A 32 -3.86 10.52 -4.84
C ALA A 32 -4.61 9.75 -5.96
N PRO A 33 -4.64 8.41 -5.95
CA PRO A 33 -5.47 7.63 -6.87
C PRO A 33 -6.95 7.99 -6.78
N SER A 34 -7.55 7.99 -5.58
CA SER A 34 -8.98 8.29 -5.42
C SER A 34 -9.40 9.66 -5.97
N LEU A 35 -8.57 10.69 -5.77
CA LEU A 35 -8.81 12.02 -6.34
C LEU A 35 -8.62 12.04 -7.87
N GLY A 36 -7.61 11.35 -8.39
CA GLY A 36 -7.35 11.27 -9.82
C GLY A 36 -8.47 10.53 -10.58
N GLU A 37 -8.88 9.39 -10.06
CA GLU A 37 -9.93 8.56 -10.63
C GLU A 37 -11.29 9.24 -10.60
N GLY A 38 -11.65 9.87 -9.47
CA GLY A 38 -12.91 10.62 -9.36
C GLY A 38 -13.01 11.73 -10.42
N LYS A 39 -11.91 12.45 -10.65
CA LYS A 39 -11.85 13.48 -11.70
C LYS A 39 -11.92 12.88 -13.11
N ALA A 40 -11.17 11.81 -13.37
CA ALA A 40 -11.16 11.14 -14.68
C ALA A 40 -12.56 10.61 -15.05
N VAL A 41 -13.25 10.00 -14.08
CA VAL A 41 -14.62 9.49 -14.26
C VAL A 41 -15.60 10.64 -14.53
N ALA A 42 -15.56 11.73 -13.75
CA ALA A 42 -16.43 12.89 -13.97
C ALA A 42 -16.23 13.51 -15.36
N GLN A 43 -14.98 13.61 -15.81
CA GLN A 43 -14.63 14.11 -17.14
C GLN A 43 -15.12 13.18 -18.25
N ALA A 44 -14.95 11.86 -18.08
CA ALA A 44 -15.43 10.87 -19.03
C ALA A 44 -16.96 10.88 -19.17
N LEU A 45 -17.70 11.01 -18.05
CA LEU A 45 -19.16 11.12 -18.08
C LEU A 45 -19.61 12.37 -18.84
N SER A 46 -18.92 13.50 -18.65
CA SER A 46 -19.21 14.73 -19.38
C SER A 46 -18.92 14.59 -20.88
N ALA A 47 -17.83 13.92 -21.25
CA ALA A 47 -17.49 13.63 -22.64
C ALA A 47 -18.52 12.70 -23.31
N ILE A 48 -18.97 11.65 -22.60
CA ILE A 48 -20.02 10.73 -23.06
C ILE A 48 -21.34 11.46 -23.27
N ALA A 49 -21.71 12.38 -22.37
CA ALA A 49 -22.92 13.18 -22.52
C ALA A 49 -22.89 14.09 -23.75
N GLN A 50 -21.71 14.60 -24.14
CA GLN A 50 -21.53 15.44 -25.32
C GLN A 50 -21.43 14.62 -26.62
N GLN A 51 -20.85 13.42 -26.56
CA GLN A 51 -20.62 12.54 -27.71
C GLN A 51 -21.05 11.09 -27.38
N PRO A 52 -22.37 10.82 -27.35
CA PRO A 52 -22.88 9.50 -26.99
C PRO A 52 -22.46 8.40 -27.97
N ASP A 53 -22.20 8.75 -29.23
CA ASP A 53 -21.74 7.80 -30.27
C ASP A 53 -20.35 7.22 -29.96
N GLU A 54 -19.49 7.97 -29.26
CA GLU A 54 -18.13 7.56 -28.89
C GLU A 54 -18.04 6.96 -27.48
N ALA A 55 -19.18 6.68 -26.84
CA ALA A 55 -19.21 6.24 -25.44
C ALA A 55 -18.36 4.98 -25.18
N ASN A 56 -18.35 4.05 -26.14
CA ASN A 56 -17.58 2.82 -26.01
C ASN A 56 -16.06 3.09 -26.06
N THR A 57 -15.61 3.95 -26.98
CA THR A 57 -14.20 4.36 -27.12
C THR A 57 -13.72 5.10 -25.86
N ILE A 58 -14.53 6.03 -25.35
CA ILE A 58 -14.23 6.80 -24.13
C ILE A 58 -14.13 5.86 -22.93
N THR A 59 -15.11 4.97 -22.73
CA THR A 59 -15.13 4.04 -21.60
C THR A 59 -13.93 3.10 -21.60
N ARG A 60 -13.54 2.58 -22.79
CA ARG A 60 -12.38 1.70 -22.90
C ARG A 60 -11.09 2.43 -22.54
N THR A 61 -10.91 3.66 -23.01
CA THR A 61 -9.73 4.48 -22.70
C THR A 61 -9.70 4.88 -21.24
N LEU A 62 -10.85 5.24 -20.66
CA LEU A 62 -11.01 5.53 -19.24
C LEU A 62 -10.51 4.37 -18.39
N PHE A 63 -11.04 3.15 -18.59
CA PHE A 63 -10.65 2.01 -17.75
C PHE A 63 -9.17 1.64 -17.90
N VAL A 64 -8.58 1.78 -19.09
CA VAL A 64 -7.13 1.61 -19.26
C VAL A 64 -6.37 2.65 -18.43
N GLY A 65 -6.78 3.92 -18.46
CA GLY A 65 -6.19 4.98 -17.64
C GLY A 65 -6.35 4.75 -16.14
N LEU A 66 -7.54 4.39 -15.69
CA LEU A 66 -7.83 4.08 -14.28
C LEU A 66 -6.97 2.90 -13.79
N ALA A 67 -6.82 1.84 -14.60
CA ALA A 67 -5.97 0.71 -14.23
C ALA A 67 -4.49 1.11 -14.00
N PHE A 68 -3.97 2.06 -14.77
CA PHE A 68 -2.62 2.60 -14.54
C PHE A 68 -2.54 3.44 -13.26
N ILE A 69 -3.56 4.26 -12.97
CA ILE A 69 -3.61 5.08 -11.75
C ILE A 69 -3.69 4.17 -10.52
N GLU A 70 -4.52 3.14 -10.56
CA GLU A 70 -4.73 2.20 -9.47
C GLU A 70 -3.45 1.40 -9.13
N SER A 71 -2.54 1.21 -10.10
CA SER A 71 -1.26 0.52 -9.84
C SER A 71 -0.44 1.14 -8.71
N VAL A 72 -0.55 2.46 -8.51
CA VAL A 72 0.14 3.17 -7.42
C VAL A 72 -0.46 2.78 -6.06
N ALA A 73 -1.79 2.69 -5.97
CA ALA A 73 -2.48 2.20 -4.77
C ALA A 73 -2.08 0.74 -4.47
N ILE A 74 -1.99 -0.09 -5.50
CA ILE A 74 -1.56 -1.49 -5.38
C ILE A 74 -0.12 -1.60 -4.88
N TYR A 75 0.81 -0.71 -5.28
CA TYR A 75 2.17 -0.72 -4.72
C TYR A 75 2.19 -0.40 -3.23
N CYS A 76 1.42 0.60 -2.78
CA CYS A 76 1.26 0.89 -1.35
C CYS A 76 0.65 -0.29 -0.58
N PHE A 77 -0.32 -0.98 -1.20
CA PHE A 77 -0.95 -2.17 -0.65
C PHE A 77 0.03 -3.33 -0.50
N VAL A 78 0.79 -3.63 -1.55
CA VAL A 78 1.79 -4.69 -1.54
C VAL A 78 2.87 -4.43 -0.48
N ILE A 79 3.38 -3.21 -0.37
CA ILE A 79 4.36 -2.85 0.67
C ILE A 79 3.77 -3.06 2.06
N SER A 80 2.53 -2.64 2.27
CA SER A 80 1.82 -2.81 3.55
C SER A 80 1.63 -4.29 3.90
N LEU A 81 1.26 -5.13 2.93
CA LEU A 81 1.17 -6.58 3.12
C LEU A 81 2.53 -7.19 3.46
N ILE A 82 3.61 -6.75 2.81
CA ILE A 82 4.98 -7.22 3.10
C ILE A 82 5.35 -6.87 4.54
N LEU A 83 5.11 -5.64 5.00
CA LEU A 83 5.43 -5.22 6.37
C LEU A 83 4.65 -6.00 7.43
N LEU A 84 3.41 -6.40 7.12
CA LEU A 84 2.54 -7.12 8.06
C LEU A 84 2.80 -8.64 8.07
N PHE A 85 2.98 -9.26 6.89
CA PHE A 85 2.99 -10.72 6.76
C PHE A 85 4.35 -11.30 6.38
N ALA A 86 5.22 -10.52 5.74
CA ALA A 86 6.51 -10.99 5.22
C ALA A 86 7.65 -10.04 5.61
N ASN A 87 7.62 -9.54 6.85
CA ASN A 87 8.51 -8.48 7.28
C ASN A 87 9.99 -8.94 7.23
N PRO A 88 10.86 -8.28 6.44
CA PRO A 88 12.24 -8.71 6.27
C PRO A 88 13.07 -8.56 7.55
N PHE A 89 12.64 -7.73 8.51
CA PHE A 89 13.37 -7.47 9.74
C PHE A 89 13.30 -8.62 10.76
N TRP A 90 12.41 -9.60 10.57
CA TRP A 90 12.31 -10.75 11.47
C TRP A 90 13.62 -11.55 11.56
N ASN A 91 14.24 -11.82 10.41
CA ASN A 91 15.50 -12.57 10.37
C ASN A 91 16.66 -11.79 11.00
N TYR A 92 16.68 -10.46 10.83
CA TYR A 92 17.66 -9.59 11.49
C TYR A 92 17.45 -9.55 13.01
N ALA A 93 16.21 -9.50 13.48
CA ALA A 93 15.89 -9.52 14.91
C ALA A 93 16.34 -10.83 15.57
N ILE A 94 16.08 -11.97 14.93
CA ILE A 94 16.49 -13.29 15.41
C ILE A 94 18.02 -13.45 15.36
N GLY A 95 18.67 -12.99 14.28
CA GLY A 95 20.12 -13.08 14.10
C GLY A 95 20.92 -12.15 15.02
N ALA A 96 20.43 -10.93 15.28
CA ALA A 96 21.04 -10.00 16.23
C ALA A 96 21.00 -10.57 17.65
N PHE A 97 19.90 -11.22 18.03
CA PHE A 97 19.79 -11.94 19.28
C PHE A 97 20.81 -13.07 19.41
N ALA A 98 20.97 -13.88 18.35
CA ALA A 98 21.92 -15.00 18.35
C ALA A 98 23.37 -14.56 18.56
N LYS A 99 23.75 -13.35 18.11
CA LYS A 99 25.09 -12.78 18.30
C LYS A 99 25.33 -12.15 19.67
N VAL A 100 24.29 -11.69 20.36
CA VAL A 100 24.41 -11.06 21.69
C VAL A 100 24.44 -12.11 22.82
N GLY A 101 24.03 -13.36 22.52
CA GLY A 101 24.02 -14.47 23.48
C GLY A 101 25.25 -15.37 23.50
N GLY A 102 26.30 -15.07 22.74
CA GLY A 102 27.61 -15.74 22.79
C GLY A 102 28.69 -14.76 23.21
#